data_AF-A0AAE1MK81-F1
#
_entry.id   AF-A0AAE1MK81-F1
#
_cell.length_a   1.000
_cell.length_b   1.000
_cell.length_c   1.000
_cell.angle_alpha   90.00
_cell.angle_beta   90.00
_cell.angle_gamma   90.00
#
_symmetry.space_group_name_H-M   'P 1'
#
loop_
_entity.id
_entity.type
_entity.pdbx_description
1 polymer ?
#
loop_
_entity_poly.entity_id
_entity_poly.type
_entity_poly.pdbx_seq_one_letter_code
_entity_poly.pdbx_strand_id
1 'polypeptide(L)'
;MELKNDKIEILSLKKCSNLKEAIIEAPKLLKLKYQGSPQVHPMQILANKCSTASIKLPEREIDYDLWFDNLKQFLSCFDHFKNLTISCFKVKDLIIPVKFLKNNESLLRDAKHIKVKSLDFPQGQPVRRLVERLFRLVHKPLKFTFFLEGVRSTLKFEYENKAKKRKRVERRCCLGISTKCWRHYALKVNIQGVNEKERGRLDKLFFHYNL
;
A
#
# COMPACT_ATOMS: atom_id res chain seq x y z
N MET A 1 14.28 13.08 -15.49
CA MET A 1 14.91 11.89 -16.13
C MET A 1 13.93 11.32 -17.12
N GLU A 2 14.36 11.08 -18.35
CA GLU A 2 13.52 10.44 -19.36
C GLU A 2 14.17 9.13 -19.80
N LEU A 3 13.38 8.06 -19.83
CA LEU A 3 13.79 6.75 -20.33
C LEU A 3 12.74 6.23 -21.29
N LYS A 4 13.12 6.08 -22.55
CA LYS A 4 12.31 5.44 -23.59
C LYS A 4 13.03 4.21 -24.10
N ASN A 5 12.48 3.02 -23.83
CA ASN A 5 13.09 1.77 -24.25
C ASN A 5 12.04 0.65 -24.39
N ASP A 6 11.94 0.08 -25.58
CA ASP A 6 10.95 -0.94 -25.95
C ASP A 6 11.37 -2.38 -25.58
N LYS A 7 12.61 -2.58 -25.13
CA LYS A 7 13.20 -3.90 -24.83
C LYS A 7 13.48 -4.13 -23.35
N ILE A 8 13.51 -3.10 -22.51
CA ILE A 8 13.79 -3.26 -21.07
C ILE A 8 12.64 -4.02 -20.40
N GLU A 9 12.97 -5.15 -19.78
CA GLU A 9 12.05 -5.95 -18.95
C GLU A 9 12.19 -5.65 -17.45
N ILE A 10 13.37 -5.20 -17.02
CA ILE A 10 13.66 -4.90 -15.61
C ILE A 10 14.36 -3.55 -15.52
N LEU A 11 13.77 -2.63 -14.77
CA LEU A 11 14.35 -1.32 -14.48
C LEU A 11 14.64 -1.19 -12.99
N SER A 12 15.85 -0.74 -12.66
CA SER A 12 16.26 -0.48 -11.28
C SER A 12 16.82 0.91 -11.13
N LEU A 13 16.01 1.83 -10.62
CA LEU A 13 16.41 3.18 -10.25
C LEU A 13 16.94 3.16 -8.82
N LYS A 14 18.24 3.42 -8.65
CA LYS A 14 18.93 3.37 -7.36
C LYS A 14 19.49 4.75 -7.01
N LYS A 15 19.57 5.05 -5.71
CA LYS A 15 20.11 6.30 -5.16
C LYS A 15 19.41 7.55 -5.74
N CYS A 16 18.10 7.48 -5.96
CA CYS A 16 17.29 8.55 -6.53
C CYS A 16 16.86 9.59 -5.48
N SER A 17 17.78 10.04 -4.62
CA SER A 17 17.47 11.01 -3.57
C SER A 17 17.20 12.41 -4.13
N ASN A 18 17.90 12.77 -5.22
CA ASN A 18 17.81 14.08 -5.88
C ASN A 18 16.99 14.06 -7.17
N LEU A 19 16.33 12.93 -7.46
CA LEU A 19 15.50 12.82 -8.65
C LEU A 19 14.26 13.69 -8.44
N LYS A 20 14.06 14.68 -9.31
CA LYS A 20 12.91 15.59 -9.23
C LYS A 20 11.75 15.13 -10.10
N GLU A 21 12.04 14.54 -11.25
CA GLU A 21 11.05 14.08 -12.22
C GLU A 21 11.52 12.82 -12.94
N ALA A 22 10.58 11.97 -13.34
CA ALA A 22 10.86 10.77 -14.11
C ALA A 22 9.75 10.43 -15.10
N ILE A 23 10.09 10.23 -16.37
CA ILE A 23 9.20 9.70 -17.40
C ILE A 23 9.82 8.39 -17.90
N ILE A 24 9.07 7.30 -17.78
CA ILE A 24 9.51 5.94 -18.12
C ILE A 24 8.53 5.35 -19.14
N GLU A 25 8.96 5.31 -20.40
CA GLU A 25 8.28 4.66 -21.51
C GLU A 25 8.93 3.30 -21.79
N ALA A 26 8.40 2.25 -21.17
CA ALA A 26 8.94 0.91 -21.28
C ALA A 26 7.82 -0.14 -21.37
N PRO A 27 7.21 -0.36 -22.56
CA PRO A 27 6.01 -1.20 -22.70
C PRO A 27 6.24 -2.68 -22.38
N LYS A 28 7.49 -3.17 -22.51
CA LYS A 28 7.88 -4.55 -22.14
C LYS A 28 8.38 -4.68 -20.71
N LEU A 29 8.37 -3.61 -19.92
CA LEU A 29 8.79 -3.65 -18.53
C LEU A 29 7.89 -4.60 -17.73
N LEU A 30 8.50 -5.54 -17.03
CA LEU A 30 7.85 -6.53 -16.18
C LEU A 30 8.03 -6.19 -14.70
N LYS A 31 9.15 -5.55 -14.36
CA LYS A 31 9.53 -5.25 -12.98
C LYS A 31 10.22 -3.90 -12.85
N LEU A 32 9.70 -3.08 -11.93
CA LEU A 32 10.32 -1.83 -11.51
C LEU A 32 10.90 -1.94 -10.10
N LYS A 33 12.12 -1.46 -9.90
CA LYS A 33 12.71 -1.22 -8.58
C LYS A 33 13.07 0.24 -8.47
N TYR A 34 12.62 0.88 -7.39
CA TYR A 34 12.93 2.26 -7.08
C TYR A 34 13.52 2.36 -5.67
N GLN A 35 14.64 3.05 -5.54
CA GLN A 35 15.24 3.40 -4.25
C GLN A 35 15.60 4.89 -4.28
N GLY A 36 14.86 5.70 -3.54
CA GLY A 36 15.03 7.15 -3.52
C GLY A 36 13.89 7.87 -2.80
N SER A 37 13.95 9.20 -2.83
CA SER A 37 12.98 10.08 -2.16
C SER A 37 11.58 9.98 -2.80
N PRO A 38 10.48 10.09 -2.04
CA PRO A 38 9.14 10.21 -2.61
C PRO A 38 8.85 11.60 -3.24
N GLN A 39 9.84 12.50 -3.28
CA GLN A 39 9.71 13.86 -3.85
C GLN A 39 9.78 13.90 -5.39
N VAL A 40 9.85 12.75 -6.07
CA VAL A 40 9.88 12.70 -7.54
C VAL A 40 8.49 13.02 -8.08
N HIS A 41 8.28 14.24 -8.56
CA HIS A 41 7.05 14.69 -9.20
C HIS A 41 7.33 15.65 -10.36
N PRO A 42 6.80 15.37 -11.57
CA PRO A 42 5.97 14.21 -11.91
C PRO A 42 6.80 12.91 -12.04
N MET A 43 6.21 11.78 -11.65
CA MET A 43 6.67 10.44 -12.02
C MET A 43 5.62 9.76 -12.90
N GLN A 44 5.95 9.52 -14.16
CA GLN A 44 5.09 8.86 -15.13
C GLN A 44 5.70 7.53 -15.55
N ILE A 45 4.92 6.46 -15.46
CA ILE A 45 5.34 5.10 -15.78
C ILE A 45 4.38 4.53 -16.81
N LEU A 46 4.79 4.57 -18.07
CA LEU A 46 4.08 4.00 -19.21
C LEU A 46 4.61 2.60 -19.48
N ALA A 47 4.12 1.65 -18.66
CA ALA A 47 4.62 0.28 -18.61
C ALA A 47 3.49 -0.75 -18.50
N ASN A 48 2.68 -0.90 -19.56
CA ASN A 48 1.42 -1.63 -19.55
C ASN A 48 1.52 -3.11 -19.10
N LYS A 49 2.67 -3.76 -19.29
CA LYS A 49 2.91 -5.15 -18.86
C LYS A 49 3.49 -5.26 -17.45
N CYS A 50 3.82 -4.14 -16.81
CA CYS A 50 4.53 -4.11 -15.54
C CYS A 50 3.56 -4.37 -14.41
N SER A 51 3.62 -5.58 -13.84
CA SER A 51 2.73 -5.99 -12.75
C SER A 51 3.38 -5.92 -11.38
N THR A 52 4.69 -5.66 -11.31
CA THR A 52 5.47 -5.75 -10.08
C THR A 52 6.38 -4.54 -9.87
N ALA A 53 6.22 -3.87 -8.73
CA ALA A 53 7.09 -2.78 -8.27
C ALA A 53 7.68 -3.09 -6.89
N SER A 54 8.90 -2.62 -6.67
CA SER A 54 9.56 -2.60 -5.38
C SER A 54 10.11 -1.21 -5.09
N ILE A 55 9.59 -0.57 -4.05
CA ILE A 55 9.98 0.75 -3.57
C ILE A 55 10.82 0.56 -2.31
N LYS A 56 11.95 1.24 -2.21
CA LYS A 56 12.73 1.42 -0.99
C LYS A 56 12.80 2.90 -0.66
N LEU A 57 12.02 3.30 0.34
CA LEU A 57 11.99 4.67 0.86
C LEU A 57 13.24 4.93 1.72
N PRO A 58 13.78 6.16 1.70
CA PRO A 58 14.81 6.59 2.63
C PRO A 58 14.22 6.72 4.04
N GLU A 59 15.10 6.96 5.00
CA GLU A 59 14.64 7.51 6.28
C GLU A 59 14.02 8.89 6.06
N ARG A 60 12.98 9.21 6.83
CA ARG A 60 12.33 10.51 6.73
C ARG A 60 13.22 11.58 7.34
N GLU A 61 13.79 12.42 6.47
CA GLU A 61 14.65 13.55 6.84
C GLU A 61 13.94 14.91 6.70
N ILE A 62 12.74 14.93 6.12
CA ILE A 62 11.95 16.14 5.87
C ILE A 62 10.81 16.31 6.86
N ASP A 63 10.18 17.49 6.80
CA ASP A 63 8.99 17.82 7.58
C ASP A 63 7.91 16.72 7.48
N TYR A 64 7.18 16.56 8.58
CA TYR A 64 6.16 15.52 8.72
C TYR A 64 5.03 15.68 7.70
N ASP A 65 4.52 16.88 7.49
CA ASP A 65 3.38 17.07 6.59
C ASP A 65 3.82 16.93 5.14
N LEU A 66 4.95 17.54 4.79
CA LEU A 66 5.54 17.45 3.46
C LEU A 66 5.88 15.99 3.08
N TRP A 67 6.35 15.18 4.03
CA TRP A 67 6.61 13.76 3.79
C TRP A 67 5.36 13.01 3.33
N PHE A 68 4.24 13.18 4.04
CA PHE A 68 3.03 12.42 3.74
C PHE A 68 2.31 12.90 2.48
N ASP A 69 2.38 14.20 2.16
CA ASP A 69 1.91 14.70 0.88
C ASP A 69 2.73 14.13 -0.30
N ASN A 70 4.06 14.16 -0.20
CA ASN A 70 4.94 13.59 -1.21
C ASN A 70 4.75 12.08 -1.35
N LEU A 71 4.67 11.36 -0.22
CA LEU A 71 4.44 9.91 -0.24
C LEU A 71 3.10 9.56 -0.89
N LYS A 72 2.04 10.32 -0.61
CA LYS A 72 0.72 10.11 -1.21
C LYS A 72 0.78 10.28 -2.73
N GLN A 73 1.33 11.39 -3.21
CA GLN A 73 1.49 11.64 -4.65
C GLN A 73 2.37 10.57 -5.29
N PHE A 74 3.48 10.21 -4.63
CA PHE A 74 4.41 9.20 -5.12
C PHE A 74 3.77 7.82 -5.28
N LEU A 75 3.03 7.36 -4.26
CA LEU A 75 2.35 6.07 -4.34
C LEU A 75 1.28 6.03 -5.45
N SER A 76 0.66 7.16 -5.79
CA SER A 76 -0.30 7.22 -6.90
C SER A 76 0.32 6.91 -8.26
N CYS A 77 1.64 7.07 -8.41
CA CYS A 77 2.36 6.71 -9.63
C CYS A 77 2.46 5.18 -9.84
N PHE A 78 2.09 4.39 -8.82
CA PHE A 78 2.15 2.93 -8.81
C PHE A 78 0.75 2.28 -8.79
N ASP A 79 -0.29 3.02 -9.17
CA ASP A 79 -1.69 2.60 -9.04
C ASP A 79 -2.08 1.38 -9.89
N HIS A 80 -1.40 1.15 -11.01
CA HIS A 80 -1.58 0.04 -11.96
C HIS A 80 -0.81 -1.25 -11.58
N PHE A 81 0.05 -1.21 -10.56
CA PHE A 81 0.85 -2.37 -10.18
C PHE A 81 0.06 -3.36 -9.32
N LYS A 82 -0.05 -4.61 -9.78
CA LYS A 82 -0.71 -5.69 -9.02
C LYS A 82 0.06 -6.14 -7.78
N ASN A 83 1.39 -6.15 -7.86
CA ASN A 83 2.29 -6.57 -6.79
C ASN A 83 3.20 -5.42 -6.38
N LEU A 84 3.03 -4.90 -5.17
CA LEU A 84 3.83 -3.80 -4.67
C LEU A 84 4.59 -4.23 -3.41
N THR A 85 5.91 -4.04 -3.43
CA THR A 85 6.74 -4.16 -2.23
C THR A 85 7.18 -2.77 -1.80
N ILE A 86 6.93 -2.37 -0.56
CA ILE A 86 7.38 -1.11 0.03
C ILE A 86 8.33 -1.46 1.17
N SER A 87 9.56 -0.97 1.09
CA SER A 87 10.57 -1.10 2.13
C SER A 87 10.84 0.27 2.72
N CYS A 88 10.85 0.39 4.04
CA CYS A 88 11.14 1.63 4.77
C CYS A 88 12.04 1.33 5.96
N PHE A 89 12.64 2.37 6.55
CA PHE A 89 13.39 2.20 7.79
C PHE A 89 12.44 2.01 8.97
N LYS A 90 11.51 2.95 9.17
CA LYS A 90 10.50 2.93 10.24
C LYS A 90 9.10 2.73 9.65
N VAL A 91 8.33 1.77 10.16
CA VAL A 91 6.94 1.53 9.70
C VAL A 91 6.06 2.77 9.81
N LYS A 92 6.29 3.61 10.83
CA LYS A 92 5.51 4.83 11.06
C LYS A 92 5.51 5.78 9.85
N ASP A 93 6.58 5.78 9.06
CA ASP A 93 6.72 6.63 7.88
C ASP A 93 5.83 6.16 6.72
N LEU A 94 5.24 4.96 6.81
CA LEU A 94 4.24 4.43 5.86
C LEU A 94 2.79 4.63 6.35
N ILE A 95 2.58 5.00 7.61
CA ILE A 95 1.24 5.16 8.20
C ILE A 95 0.71 6.56 7.85
N ILE A 96 0.15 6.73 6.66
CA ILE A 96 -0.39 8.02 6.19
C ILE A 96 -1.53 8.50 7.13
N PRO A 97 -1.39 9.68 7.76
CA PRO A 97 -2.42 10.23 8.65
C PRO A 97 -3.74 10.52 7.94
N VAL A 98 -4.86 10.49 8.67
CA VAL A 98 -6.20 10.68 8.09
C VAL A 98 -6.32 12.00 7.32
N LYS A 99 -5.70 13.08 7.84
CA LYS A 99 -5.78 14.43 7.25
C LYS A 99 -5.25 14.51 5.81
N PHE A 100 -4.39 13.57 5.40
CA PHE A 100 -3.86 13.49 4.03
C PHE A 100 -4.73 12.63 3.09
N LEU A 101 -5.65 11.84 3.65
CA LEU A 101 -6.51 10.91 2.91
C LEU A 101 -7.90 11.49 2.58
N LYS A 102 -8.05 12.84 2.60
CA LYS A 102 -9.34 13.56 2.55
C LYS A 102 -10.33 13.13 1.46
N ASN A 103 -9.87 12.56 0.34
CA ASN A 103 -10.75 12.17 -0.76
C ASN A 103 -11.03 10.66 -0.84
N ASN A 104 -10.49 9.84 0.09
CA ASN A 104 -10.67 8.38 0.14
C ASN A 104 -10.44 7.62 -1.19
N GLU A 105 -9.84 8.26 -2.19
CA GLU A 105 -9.42 7.59 -3.42
C GLU A 105 -8.30 6.62 -3.07
N SER A 106 -8.51 5.36 -3.44
CA SER A 106 -7.47 4.35 -3.31
C SER A 106 -6.31 4.75 -4.23
N LEU A 107 -5.16 5.09 -3.63
CA LEU A 107 -3.95 5.45 -4.37
C LEU A 107 -3.38 4.26 -5.16
N LEU A 108 -3.70 3.05 -4.73
CA LEU A 108 -3.19 1.78 -5.27
C LEU A 108 -4.36 0.90 -5.71
N ARG A 109 -5.08 1.34 -6.76
CA ARG A 109 -6.34 0.73 -7.22
C ARG A 109 -6.18 -0.72 -7.64
N ASP A 110 -5.14 -1.02 -8.41
CA ASP A 110 -4.95 -2.35 -8.99
C ASP A 110 -4.09 -3.27 -8.12
N ALA A 111 -3.48 -2.73 -7.06
CA ALA A 111 -2.67 -3.51 -6.16
C ALA A 111 -3.49 -4.62 -5.48
N LYS A 112 -3.08 -5.87 -5.67
CA LYS A 112 -3.68 -7.05 -5.05
C LYS A 112 -2.79 -7.63 -3.97
N HIS A 113 -1.48 -7.51 -4.13
CA HIS A 113 -0.50 -8.02 -3.18
C HIS A 113 0.41 -6.89 -2.71
N ILE A 114 0.29 -6.52 -1.43
CA ILE A 114 1.21 -5.58 -0.80
C ILE A 114 2.17 -6.34 0.10
N LYS A 115 3.45 -6.04 -0.03
CA LYS A 115 4.49 -6.48 0.88
C LYS A 115 5.12 -5.26 1.54
N VAL A 116 5.11 -5.20 2.86
CA VAL A 116 5.81 -4.17 3.63
C VAL A 116 7.04 -4.80 4.27
N LYS A 117 8.19 -4.15 4.15
CA LYS A 117 9.44 -4.51 4.82
C LYS A 117 9.92 -3.34 5.66
N SER A 118 10.24 -3.58 6.93
CA SER A 118 10.79 -2.56 7.81
C SER A 118 11.86 -3.13 8.72
N LEU A 119 12.88 -2.33 8.99
CA LEU A 119 13.95 -2.69 9.93
C LEU A 119 13.59 -2.31 11.36
N ASP A 120 12.87 -1.20 11.55
CA ASP A 120 12.38 -0.72 12.83
C ASP A 120 10.85 -0.86 12.90
N PHE A 121 10.38 -1.64 13.89
CA PHE A 121 8.97 -1.76 14.23
C PHE A 121 8.78 -1.62 15.74
N PRO A 122 8.71 -0.38 16.25
CA PRO A 122 8.80 -0.15 17.68
C PRO A 122 7.71 -0.90 18.45
N GLN A 123 8.17 -1.56 19.52
CA GLN A 123 7.34 -2.28 20.49
C GLN A 123 6.10 -1.46 20.84
N GLY A 124 4.93 -2.07 20.68
CA GLY A 124 3.66 -1.44 21.04
C GLY A 124 2.91 -0.77 19.89
N GLN A 125 3.54 -0.46 18.75
CA GLN A 125 2.78 -0.05 17.56
C GLN A 125 2.01 -1.24 16.99
N PRO A 126 0.67 -1.18 16.90
CA PRO A 126 -0.08 -2.36 16.51
C PRO A 126 -0.06 -2.51 14.99
N VAL A 127 0.32 -3.69 14.49
CA VAL A 127 0.13 -4.12 13.09
C VAL A 127 -1.26 -3.76 12.57
N ARG A 128 -2.27 -3.78 13.45
CA ARG A 128 -3.62 -3.24 13.21
C ARG A 128 -3.63 -1.85 12.55
N ARG A 129 -2.89 -0.87 13.07
CA ARG A 129 -2.90 0.51 12.52
C ARG A 129 -2.32 0.51 11.11
N LEU A 130 -1.20 -0.18 10.90
CA LEU A 130 -0.61 -0.34 9.58
C LEU A 130 -1.60 -0.98 8.60
N VAL A 131 -2.18 -2.11 8.96
CA VAL A 131 -3.19 -2.83 8.15
C VAL A 131 -4.37 -1.92 7.83
N GLU A 132 -4.93 -1.23 8.82
CA GLU A 132 -6.05 -0.30 8.63
C GLU A 132 -5.69 0.85 7.68
N ARG A 133 -4.46 1.38 7.74
CA ARG A 133 -3.99 2.41 6.79
C ARG A 133 -3.80 1.85 5.40
N LEU A 134 -3.17 0.69 5.24
CA LEU A 134 -2.98 0.05 3.93
C LEU A 134 -4.32 -0.22 3.22
N PHE A 135 -5.33 -0.61 3.98
CA PHE A 135 -6.68 -0.79 3.47
C PHE A 135 -7.37 0.49 2.96
N ARG A 136 -6.87 1.67 3.34
CA ARG A 136 -7.32 2.94 2.76
C ARG A 136 -6.60 3.27 1.45
N LEU A 137 -5.40 2.71 1.25
CA LEU A 137 -4.62 2.93 0.03
C LEU A 137 -5.03 1.97 -1.08
N VAL A 138 -5.45 0.76 -0.73
CA VAL A 138 -5.65 -0.34 -1.68
C VAL A 138 -7.12 -0.75 -1.78
N HIS A 139 -7.62 -0.86 -3.01
CA HIS A 139 -8.96 -1.38 -3.27
C HIS A 139 -8.96 -2.91 -3.35
N LYS A 140 -9.64 -3.57 -2.40
CA LYS A 140 -9.78 -5.04 -2.33
C LYS A 140 -8.45 -5.81 -2.48
N PRO A 141 -7.48 -5.61 -1.56
CA PRO A 141 -6.25 -6.38 -1.57
C PRO A 141 -6.55 -7.86 -1.33
N LEU A 142 -5.85 -8.77 -2.03
CA LEU A 142 -5.92 -10.23 -1.81
C LEU A 142 -4.94 -10.70 -0.75
N LYS A 143 -3.81 -9.99 -0.58
CA LYS A 143 -2.77 -10.38 0.37
C LYS A 143 -1.98 -9.19 0.87
N PHE A 144 -1.78 -9.14 2.18
CA PHE A 144 -0.72 -8.35 2.81
C PHE A 144 0.35 -9.28 3.37
N THR A 145 1.62 -8.94 3.16
CA THR A 145 2.75 -9.62 3.77
C THR A 145 3.62 -8.59 4.47
N PHE A 146 3.98 -8.87 5.71
CA PHE A 146 4.80 -8.00 6.54
C PHE A 146 6.10 -8.73 6.87
N PHE A 147 7.23 -8.04 6.70
CA PHE A 147 8.54 -8.45 7.19
C PHE A 147 9.02 -7.35 8.12
N LEU A 148 8.74 -7.51 9.42
CA LEU A 148 8.99 -6.51 10.44
C LEU A 148 9.96 -7.13 11.46
N GLU A 149 11.12 -6.51 11.65
CA GLU A 149 12.14 -6.98 12.60
C GLU A 149 12.50 -8.47 12.41
N GLY A 150 12.61 -8.90 11.15
CA GLY A 150 12.91 -10.29 10.79
C GLY A 150 11.72 -11.26 10.89
N VAL A 151 10.60 -10.85 11.50
CA VAL A 151 9.39 -11.67 11.60
C VAL A 151 8.52 -11.50 10.36
N ARG A 152 8.07 -12.63 9.80
CA ARG A 152 7.17 -12.66 8.65
C ARG A 152 5.73 -12.93 9.09
N SER A 153 4.84 -11.98 8.79
CA SER A 153 3.40 -12.14 8.96
C SER A 153 2.69 -12.06 7.62
N THR A 154 1.55 -12.74 7.48
CA THR A 154 0.76 -12.75 6.24
C THR A 154 -0.72 -12.69 6.57
N LEU A 155 -1.45 -11.82 5.88
CA LEU A 155 -2.91 -11.74 5.89
C LEU A 155 -3.39 -12.02 4.47
N LYS A 156 -4.24 -13.04 4.29
CA LYS A 156 -4.93 -13.32 3.03
C LYS A 156 -6.39 -12.98 3.15
N PHE A 157 -6.96 -12.43 2.09
CA PHE A 157 -8.31 -11.89 2.08
C PHE A 157 -9.14 -12.56 0.99
N GLU A 158 -10.30 -13.06 1.39
CA GLU A 158 -11.33 -13.58 0.49
C GLU A 158 -12.56 -12.68 0.60
N TYR A 159 -13.02 -12.16 -0.54
CA TYR A 159 -14.19 -11.27 -0.61
C TYR A 159 -15.36 -12.05 -1.18
N GLU A 160 -16.47 -12.08 -0.45
CA GLU A 160 -17.71 -12.65 -0.97
C GLU A 160 -18.64 -11.52 -1.42
N ASN A 161 -19.22 -11.69 -2.61
CA ASN A 161 -20.30 -10.83 -3.09
C ASN A 161 -21.56 -11.12 -2.26
N LYS A 162 -21.78 -10.32 -1.20
CA LYS A 162 -23.03 -10.31 -0.45
C LYS A 162 -24.14 -9.62 -1.24
N ALA A 163 -24.56 -10.24 -2.35
CA ALA A 163 -25.78 -9.85 -3.05
C ALA A 163 -27.05 -10.36 -2.36
N LYS A 164 -26.96 -11.31 -1.40
CA LYS A 164 -28.16 -11.97 -0.86
C LYS A 164 -28.37 -12.02 0.65
N LYS A 165 -27.45 -11.53 1.51
CA LYS A 165 -27.68 -11.61 2.96
C LYS A 165 -27.22 -10.37 3.72
N ARG A 166 -28.23 -9.79 4.41
CA ARG A 166 -28.24 -8.73 5.43
C ARG A 166 -28.70 -7.36 4.91
N LYS A 167 -29.81 -6.88 5.49
CA LYS A 167 -30.10 -5.46 5.73
C LYS A 167 -28.87 -4.86 6.40
N ARG A 168 -27.88 -4.43 5.61
CA ARG A 168 -26.65 -3.86 6.15
C ARG A 168 -26.98 -2.43 6.49
N VAL A 169 -26.95 -2.12 7.78
CA VAL A 169 -26.80 -0.75 8.29
C VAL A 169 -25.82 -0.05 7.37
N GLU A 170 -26.27 1.00 6.69
CA GLU A 170 -25.41 1.81 5.83
C GLU A 170 -24.20 2.27 6.66
N ARG A 171 -23.06 1.63 6.43
CA ARG A 171 -21.84 2.03 7.11
C ARG A 171 -21.43 3.35 6.49
N ARG A 172 -21.49 4.42 7.27
CA ARG A 172 -21.08 5.78 6.88
C ARG A 172 -19.60 5.90 6.46
N CYS A 173 -18.83 4.81 6.43
CA CYS A 173 -17.41 4.84 6.12
C CYS A 173 -17.07 5.09 4.65
N CYS A 174 -18.06 5.17 3.74
CA CYS A 174 -17.87 5.52 2.33
C CYS A 174 -18.83 6.62 1.83
N LEU A 175 -19.34 7.50 2.71
CA LEU A 175 -20.17 8.63 2.28
C LEU A 175 -19.43 9.47 1.23
N GLY A 176 -20.09 9.74 0.10
CA GLY A 176 -19.56 10.58 -0.98
C GLY A 176 -18.54 9.93 -1.91
N ILE A 177 -18.37 8.60 -1.92
CA ILE A 177 -17.38 7.91 -2.76
C ILE A 177 -18.04 6.81 -3.59
N SER A 178 -17.66 6.71 -4.87
CA SER A 178 -18.19 5.71 -5.81
C SER A 178 -17.78 4.27 -5.52
N THR A 179 -16.66 4.07 -4.82
CA THR A 179 -16.10 2.75 -4.50
C THR A 179 -16.28 2.39 -3.01
N LYS A 180 -16.99 1.29 -2.76
CA LYS A 180 -17.15 0.71 -1.42
C LYS A 180 -15.81 0.16 -0.90
N CYS A 181 -15.42 0.53 0.33
CA CYS A 181 -14.21 0.01 0.99
C CYS A 181 -14.39 -1.42 1.53
N TRP A 182 -13.30 -2.05 2.00
CA TRP A 182 -13.30 -3.44 2.51
C TRP A 182 -14.37 -3.73 3.58
N ARG A 183 -14.74 -2.73 4.40
CA ARG A 183 -15.77 -2.86 5.45
C ARG A 183 -17.18 -3.11 4.91
N HIS A 184 -17.40 -2.91 3.61
CA HIS A 184 -18.66 -3.16 2.93
C HIS A 184 -18.76 -4.54 2.29
N TYR A 185 -17.74 -5.39 2.38
CA TYR A 185 -17.77 -6.74 1.81
C TYR A 185 -17.92 -7.80 2.91
N ALA A 186 -18.32 -9.02 2.56
CA ALA A 186 -17.95 -10.12 3.43
C ALA A 186 -16.46 -10.31 3.25
N LEU A 187 -15.73 -10.30 4.35
CA LEU A 187 -14.29 -10.45 4.33
C LEU A 187 -13.95 -11.64 5.23
N LYS A 188 -13.44 -12.70 4.61
CA LYS A 188 -12.76 -13.77 5.33
C LYS A 188 -11.27 -13.47 5.32
N VAL A 189 -10.65 -13.53 6.50
CA VAL A 189 -9.24 -13.19 6.69
C VAL A 189 -8.52 -14.41 7.25
N ASN A 190 -7.49 -14.86 6.55
CA ASN A 190 -6.55 -15.86 7.06
C ASN A 190 -5.27 -15.14 7.51
N ILE A 191 -5.01 -15.16 8.81
CA ILE A 191 -3.87 -14.50 9.45
C ILE A 191 -2.84 -15.57 9.82
N GLN A 192 -1.56 -15.34 9.47
CA GLN A 192 -0.45 -16.25 9.73
C GLN A 192 0.78 -15.47 10.21
N GLY A 193 1.61 -16.09 11.06
CA GLY A 193 2.89 -15.52 11.50
C GLY A 193 2.77 -14.25 12.35
N VAL A 194 1.73 -14.17 13.19
CA VAL A 194 1.52 -13.10 14.18
C VAL A 194 1.43 -13.73 15.57
N ASN A 195 1.87 -13.02 16.60
CA ASN A 195 1.68 -13.48 17.98
C ASN A 195 0.21 -13.34 18.43
N GLU A 196 -0.14 -13.93 19.57
CA GLU A 196 -1.52 -13.96 20.08
C GLU A 196 -2.08 -12.56 20.38
N LYS A 197 -1.27 -11.68 20.97
CA LYS A 197 -1.65 -10.29 21.27
C LYS A 197 -2.00 -9.51 20.00
N GLU A 198 -1.23 -9.70 18.93
CA GLU A 198 -1.49 -9.09 17.62
C GLU A 198 -2.68 -9.71 16.92
N ARG A 199 -2.83 -11.04 16.99
CA ARG A 199 -4.00 -11.76 16.48
C ARG A 199 -5.28 -11.18 17.09
N GLY A 200 -5.38 -11.08 18.41
CA GLY A 200 -6.56 -10.50 19.06
C GLY A 200 -6.85 -9.04 18.65
N ARG A 201 -5.81 -8.24 18.33
CA ARG A 201 -5.97 -6.87 17.81
C ARG A 201 -6.47 -6.85 16.36
N LEU A 202 -5.99 -7.77 15.52
CA LEU A 202 -6.44 -7.93 14.14
C LEU A 202 -7.85 -8.50 14.08
N ASP A 203 -8.18 -9.44 14.94
CA ASP A 203 -9.53 -10.00 15.03
C ASP A 203 -10.54 -8.93 15.44
N LYS A 204 -10.17 -8.04 16.38
CA LYS A 204 -10.96 -6.84 16.70
C LYS A 204 -11.11 -5.87 15.52
N LEU A 205 -10.13 -5.76 14.64
CA LEU A 205 -10.24 -4.93 13.43
C LEU A 205 -11.25 -5.50 12.44
N PHE A 206 -11.23 -6.82 12.21
CA PHE A 206 -12.00 -7.47 11.15
C PHE A 206 -13.36 -8.01 11.58
N PHE A 207 -13.50 -8.48 12.82
CA PHE A 207 -14.68 -9.25 13.26
C PHE A 207 -15.54 -8.50 14.28
N HIS A 208 -14.97 -7.63 15.13
CA HIS A 208 -15.78 -6.85 16.09
C HIS A 208 -16.54 -5.67 15.47
N TYR A 209 -16.13 -5.18 14.30
CA TYR A 209 -16.93 -4.21 13.54
C TYR A 209 -17.98 -4.89 12.64
N ASN A 210 -18.22 -6.20 12.76
CA ASN A 210 -19.16 -6.98 11.95
C ASN A 210 -20.39 -7.50 12.69
N LEU A 211 -20.56 -7.08 13.95
CA LEU A 211 -21.81 -7.19 14.71
C LEU A 211 -22.56 -5.85 14.64
#